data_AF-A0A2W4KV87-F1
#
_entry.id   AF-A0A2W4KV87-F1
#
_cell.length_a   1.000
_cell.length_b   1.000
_cell.length_c   1.000
_cell.angle_alpha   90.00
_cell.angle_beta   90.00
_cell.angle_gamma   90.00
#
_symmetry.space_group_name_H-M   'P 1'
#
loop_
_entity.id
_entity.type
_entity.pdbx_description
1 polymer ?
#
loop_
_entity_poly.entity_id
_entity_poly.type
_entity_poly.pdbx_seq_one_letter_code
_entity_poly.pdbx_strand_id
1 'polypeptide(L)'
;MVLVFRKRHHLTKLHDELLERVPALRPRPGPSGELESALLLGGDGENIEAIVPDDLAPEDIEAIKAVVEAHDPTPPPPPPDPDQQLAEAIARAKTLEELKDALLGRLNKAAAKARPL
;
A
#
# COMPACT_ATOMS: atom_id res chain seq x y z
N MET A 1 -4.55 15.74 -19.38
CA MET A 1 -5.50 16.54 -18.57
C MET A 1 -5.17 16.45 -17.08
N VAL A 2 -5.62 17.41 -16.27
CA VAL A 2 -5.46 17.38 -14.81
C VAL A 2 -6.83 17.28 -14.14
N LEU A 3 -6.99 16.29 -13.26
CA LEU A 3 -8.18 16.07 -12.45
C LEU A 3 -7.86 16.44 -10.99
N VAL A 4 -8.67 17.33 -10.40
CA VAL A 4 -8.48 17.79 -9.03
C VAL A 4 -9.63 17.30 -8.16
N PHE A 5 -9.29 16.63 -7.06
CA PHE A 5 -10.25 16.10 -6.10
C PHE A 5 -9.95 16.62 -4.70
N ARG A 6 -10.98 17.04 -3.98
CA ARG A 6 -10.84 17.50 -2.60
C ARG A 6 -11.17 16.36 -1.64
N LYS A 7 -10.15 15.57 -1.27
CA LYS A 7 -10.30 14.43 -0.38
C LYS A 7 -8.98 14.09 0.31
N ARG A 8 -9.06 13.71 1.60
CA ARG A 8 -7.94 13.11 2.32
C ARG A 8 -7.49 11.84 1.63
N HIS A 9 -6.19 11.65 1.53
CA HIS A 9 -5.63 10.57 0.73
C HIS A 9 -4.30 10.05 1.28
N HIS A 10 -3.99 8.84 0.85
CA HIS A 10 -2.68 8.23 0.97
C HIS A 10 -2.18 7.94 -0.46
N LEU A 11 -1.34 8.82 -1.03
CA LEU A 11 -1.01 8.83 -2.46
C LEU A 11 -0.54 7.48 -2.99
N THR A 12 0.30 6.76 -2.24
CA THR A 12 0.78 5.43 -2.65
C THR A 12 -0.36 4.43 -2.79
N LYS A 13 -1.29 4.42 -1.82
CA LYS A 13 -2.43 3.50 -1.82
C LYS A 13 -3.40 3.86 -2.95
N LEU A 14 -3.68 5.15 -3.09
CA LEU A 14 -4.54 5.66 -4.16
C LEU A 14 -3.97 5.35 -5.55
N HIS A 15 -2.65 5.46 -5.72
CA HIS A 15 -1.97 5.11 -6.95
C HIS A 15 -2.19 3.64 -7.31
N ASP A 16 -1.97 2.72 -6.37
CA ASP A 16 -2.19 1.29 -6.60
C ASP A 16 -3.66 0.97 -6.89
N GLU A 17 -4.60 1.57 -6.15
CA GLU A 17 -6.05 1.40 -6.37
C GLU A 17 -6.47 1.88 -7.77
N LEU A 18 -5.92 2.99 -8.24
CA LEU A 18 -6.18 3.52 -9.59
C LEU A 18 -5.60 2.61 -10.67
N LEU A 19 -4.38 2.10 -10.50
CA LEU A 19 -3.77 1.18 -11.47
C LEU A 19 -4.46 -0.19 -11.52
N GLU A 20 -5.03 -0.65 -10.39
CA GLU A 20 -5.80 -1.88 -10.33
C GLU A 20 -7.13 -1.75 -11.08
N ARG A 21 -7.85 -0.65 -10.82
CA ARG A 21 -9.22 -0.41 -11.30
C ARG A 21 -9.31 0.21 -12.69
N VAL A 22 -8.29 0.97 -13.11
CA VAL A 22 -8.27 1.68 -14.39
C VAL A 22 -7.06 1.21 -15.19
N PRO A 23 -7.20 0.12 -15.99
CA PRO A 23 -6.10 -0.45 -16.76
C PRO A 23 -5.46 0.54 -17.74
N ALA A 24 -6.23 1.54 -18.20
CA ALA A 24 -5.75 2.59 -19.09
C ALA A 24 -4.63 3.45 -18.50
N LEU A 25 -4.53 3.52 -17.16
CA LEU A 25 -3.52 4.28 -16.43
C LEU A 25 -2.21 3.50 -16.17
N ARG A 26 -2.19 2.20 -16.49
CA ARG A 26 -1.00 1.36 -16.28
C ARG A 26 0.17 1.86 -17.12
N PRO A 27 1.42 1.75 -16.61
CA PRO A 27 2.60 2.12 -17.37
C PRO A 27 2.64 1.36 -18.70
N ARG A 28 2.88 2.08 -19.79
CA ARG A 28 2.96 1.50 -21.13
C ARG A 28 4.42 1.56 -21.62
N PRO A 29 4.87 0.57 -22.40
CA PRO A 29 6.18 0.66 -23.02
C PRO A 29 6.19 1.81 -24.03
N GLY A 30 7.08 2.77 -23.81
CA GLY A 30 7.35 3.88 -24.70
C GLY A 30 8.15 3.47 -25.93
N PRO A 31 8.39 4.40 -26.88
CA PRO A 31 9.10 4.13 -28.12
C PRO A 31 10.55 3.67 -27.90
N SER A 32 11.15 4.03 -26.77
CA SER A 32 12.50 3.63 -26.35
C SER A 32 12.54 2.33 -25.53
N GLY A 33 11.38 1.69 -25.27
CA GLY A 33 11.27 0.51 -24.40
C GLY A 33 11.22 0.83 -22.89
N GLU A 34 11.26 2.11 -22.51
CA GLU A 34 11.08 2.56 -21.12
C GLU A 34 9.59 2.53 -20.76
N LEU A 35 9.26 2.20 -19.51
CA LEU A 35 7.87 2.26 -19.03
C LEU A 35 7.50 3.72 -18.79
N GLU A 36 6.60 4.26 -19.60
CA GLU A 36 6.05 5.59 -19.44
C GLU A 36 4.82 5.52 -18.52
N SER A 37 4.88 6.24 -17.41
CA SER A 37 3.75 6.38 -16.48
C SER A 37 2.65 7.22 -17.14
N ALA A 38 1.49 6.60 -17.38
CA ALA A 38 0.31 7.32 -17.87
C ALA A 38 -0.38 8.13 -16.77
N LEU A 39 -0.11 7.81 -15.50
CA LEU A 39 -0.68 8.46 -14.31
C LEU A 39 0.44 9.12 -13.49
N LEU A 40 0.26 10.40 -13.17
CA LEU A 40 1.04 11.07 -12.13
C LEU A 40 0.07 11.58 -11.05
N LEU A 41 0.34 11.23 -9.80
CA LEU A 41 -0.46 11.67 -8.65
C LEU A 41 0.36 12.62 -7.77
N GLY A 42 -0.18 13.81 -7.55
CA GLY A 42 0.27 14.78 -6.56
C GLY A 42 -0.81 15.00 -5.50
N GLY A 43 -0.42 15.56 -4.36
CA GLY A 43 -1.36 15.97 -3.34
C GLY A 43 -0.70 16.48 -2.08
N ASP A 44 -1.43 17.33 -1.35
CA ASP A 44 -0.99 17.98 -0.10
C ASP A 44 -1.56 17.31 1.16
N GLY A 45 -2.19 16.15 1.03
CA GLY A 45 -2.91 15.46 2.10
C GLY A 45 -4.40 15.81 2.19
N GLU A 46 -4.84 16.95 1.66
CA GLU A 46 -6.27 17.32 1.56
C GLU A 46 -6.79 17.37 0.11
N ASN A 47 -5.94 17.68 -0.86
CA ASN A 47 -6.29 17.68 -2.28
C ASN A 47 -5.43 16.67 -3.06
N ILE A 48 -6.06 16.03 -4.05
CA ILE A 48 -5.44 15.08 -4.96
C ILE A 48 -5.41 15.73 -6.33
N GLU A 49 -4.24 15.75 -6.94
CA GLU A 49 -4.01 16.18 -8.32
C GLU A 49 -3.61 14.96 -9.14
N ALA A 50 -4.49 14.48 -10.01
CA ALA A 50 -4.22 13.36 -10.91
C ALA A 50 -3.98 13.89 -12.32
N ILE A 51 -2.76 13.77 -12.82
CA ILE A 51 -2.41 14.04 -14.21
C ILE A 51 -2.60 12.74 -14.98
N VAL A 52 -3.51 12.78 -15.94
CA VAL A 52 -3.91 11.61 -16.74
C VAL A 52 -3.92 11.95 -18.22
N PRO A 53 -3.87 10.96 -19.14
CA PRO A 53 -3.84 11.21 -20.57
C PRO A 53 -5.13 11.90 -21.03
N ASP A 54 -5.02 12.84 -21.96
CA ASP A 54 -6.19 13.55 -22.51
C ASP A 54 -7.12 12.63 -23.34
N ASP A 55 -6.60 11.49 -23.80
CA ASP A 55 -7.31 10.51 -24.64
C ASP A 55 -8.09 9.46 -23.84
N LEU A 56 -8.29 9.67 -22.54
CA LEU A 56 -9.07 8.74 -21.72
C LEU A 56 -10.54 8.72 -22.14
N ALA A 57 -11.11 7.53 -22.18
CA ALA A 57 -12.54 7.37 -22.39
C ALA A 57 -13.31 8.00 -21.21
N PRO A 58 -14.52 8.53 -21.43
CA PRO A 58 -15.35 9.07 -20.35
C PRO A 58 -15.61 8.03 -19.25
N GLU A 59 -15.68 6.75 -19.61
CA GLU A 59 -15.84 5.61 -18.70
C GLU A 59 -14.66 5.48 -17.73
N ASP A 60 -13.43 5.67 -18.23
CA ASP A 60 -12.22 5.63 -17.41
C ASP A 60 -12.16 6.83 -16.45
N ILE A 61 -12.61 8.01 -16.90
CA ILE A 61 -12.68 9.21 -16.06
C ILE A 61 -13.69 8.99 -14.91
N GLU A 62 -14.83 8.36 -15.18
CA GLU A 62 -15.79 7.97 -14.14
C GLU A 62 -15.21 6.90 -13.19
N ALA A 63 -14.46 5.93 -13.71
CA ALA A 63 -13.78 4.95 -12.88
C ALA A 63 -12.75 5.60 -11.95
N ILE A 64 -11.97 6.56 -12.44
CA ILE A 64 -11.03 7.35 -11.61
C ILE A 64 -11.78 8.06 -10.49
N LYS A 65 -12.89 8.73 -10.81
CA LYS A 65 -13.74 9.40 -9.81
C LYS A 65 -14.24 8.42 -8.75
N ALA A 66 -14.81 7.29 -9.17
CA ALA A 66 -15.34 6.28 -8.26
C ALA A 66 -14.25 5.71 -7.33
N VAL A 67 -13.03 5.49 -7.83
CA VAL A 67 -11.89 5.05 -7.02
C VAL A 67 -11.49 6.12 -6.01
N VAL A 68 -11.36 7.37 -6.43
CA VAL A 68 -11.05 8.47 -5.52
C VAL A 68 -12.14 8.65 -4.47
N GLU A 69 -13.41 8.54 -4.83
CA GLU A 69 -14.55 8.61 -3.90
C GLU A 69 -14.63 7.42 -2.93
N ALA A 70 -14.21 6.23 -3.36
CA ALA A 70 -14.12 5.05 -2.50
C ALA A 70 -12.83 5.00 -1.66
N HIS A 71 -11.81 5.79 -2.00
CA HIS A 71 -10.50 5.76 -1.35
C HIS A 71 -10.62 6.00 0.17
N ASP A 72 -10.08 5.07 0.94
CA ASP A 72 -9.94 5.22 2.38
C ASP A 72 -8.50 5.62 2.72
N PRO A 73 -8.28 6.83 3.27
CA PRO A 73 -6.94 7.33 3.58
C PRO A 73 -6.34 6.71 4.86
N THR A 74 -7.07 5.82 5.54
CA THR A 74 -6.58 5.22 6.78
C THR A 74 -5.40 4.30 6.46
N PRO A 75 -4.21 4.54 7.05
CA PRO A 75 -3.11 3.60 6.90
C PRO A 75 -3.50 2.26 7.51
N PRO A 76 -2.97 1.13 6.99
CA PRO A 76 -3.15 -0.15 7.64
C PRO A 76 -2.65 -0.05 9.10
N PRO A 77 -3.28 -0.77 10.05
CA PRO A 77 -2.81 -0.78 11.42
C PRO A 77 -1.33 -1.22 11.44
N PRO A 78 -0.50 -0.63 12.34
CA PRO A 78 0.88 -1.04 12.47
C PRO A 78 0.94 -2.55 12.75
N PRO A 79 1.99 -3.24 12.27
CA PRO A 79 2.16 -4.66 12.59
C PRO A 79 2.19 -4.84 14.11
N PRO A 80 1.59 -5.93 14.65
CA PRO A 80 1.56 -6.17 16.08
C PRO A 80 2.98 -6.20 16.63
N ASP A 81 3.19 -5.53 17.75
CA ASP A 81 4.50 -5.40 18.36
C ASP A 81 5.06 -6.81 18.68
N PRO A 82 6.31 -7.12 18.29
CA PRO A 82 6.87 -8.45 18.49
C PRO A 82 6.98 -8.84 19.97
N ASP A 83 7.14 -7.88 20.88
CA ASP A 83 7.13 -8.14 22.32
C ASP A 83 5.73 -8.45 22.83
N GLN A 84 4.70 -7.82 22.25
CA GLN A 84 3.30 -8.11 22.57
C GLN A 84 2.89 -9.52 22.10
N GLN A 85 3.31 -9.92 20.89
CA GLN A 85 3.11 -11.28 20.39
C GLN A 85 3.84 -12.33 21.25
N LEU A 86 5.05 -12.02 21.73
CA LEU A 86 5.78 -12.89 22.63
C LEU A 86 5.09 -13.00 23.99
N ALA A 87 4.61 -11.88 24.54
CA ALA A 87 3.89 -11.86 25.80
C ALA A 87 2.59 -12.69 25.72
N GLU A 88 1.84 -12.59 24.62
CA GLU A 88 0.67 -13.43 24.39
C GLU A 88 1.02 -14.91 24.23
N ALA A 89 2.11 -15.24 23.52
CA ALA A 89 2.56 -16.63 23.37
C ALA A 89 2.98 -17.24 24.72
N ILE A 90 3.69 -16.48 25.56
CA ILE A 90 4.07 -16.88 26.91
C ILE A 90 2.83 -17.02 27.82
N ALA A 91 1.87 -16.09 27.72
CA ALA A 91 0.63 -16.14 28.51
C ALA A 91 -0.30 -17.29 28.09
N ARG A 92 -0.27 -17.71 26.82
CA ARG A 92 -1.06 -18.84 26.30
C ARG A 92 -0.40 -20.20 26.51
N ALA A 93 0.92 -20.24 26.69
CA ALA A 93 1.65 -21.49 26.91
C ALA A 93 1.19 -22.13 28.23
N LYS A 94 0.69 -23.37 28.14
CA LYS A 94 0.23 -24.15 29.30
C LYS A 94 1.28 -25.16 29.75
N THR A 95 2.30 -25.36 28.94
CA THR A 95 3.39 -26.32 29.16
C THR A 95 4.76 -25.67 29.02
N LEU A 96 5.76 -26.29 29.64
CA LEU A 96 7.15 -25.82 29.57
C LEU A 96 7.73 -25.91 28.14
N GLU A 97 7.28 -26.88 27.35
CA GLU A 97 7.68 -27.06 25.96
C GLU A 97 7.14 -25.93 25.08
N GLU A 98 5.87 -25.53 25.25
CA GLU A 98 5.29 -24.38 24.55
C GLU A 98 6.00 -23.06 24.91
N LEU A 99 6.38 -22.89 26.18
CA LEU A 99 7.10 -21.70 26.64
C LEU A 99 8.50 -21.63 26.02
N LYS A 100 9.17 -22.79 25.91
CA LYS A 100 10.48 -22.92 25.28
C LYS A 100 10.43 -22.65 23.78
N ASP A 101 9.42 -23.18 23.08
CA ASP A 101 9.22 -22.94 21.65
C ASP A 101 8.95 -21.46 21.34
N ALA A 102 8.12 -20.79 22.15
CA ALA A 102 7.85 -19.35 22.02
C ALA A 102 9.13 -18.50 22.16
N LEU A 103 9.98 -18.83 23.13
CA LEU A 103 11.26 -18.13 23.36
C LEU A 103 12.29 -18.41 22.26
N LEU A 104 12.42 -19.68 21.82
CA LEU A 104 13.32 -20.05 20.72
C LEU A 104 12.88 -19.44 19.37
N GLY A 105 11.58 -19.35 19.13
CA GLY A 105 11.03 -18.68 17.96
C GLY A 105 11.43 -17.20 17.88
N ARG A 106 11.47 -16.50 19.02
CA ARG A 106 11.96 -15.10 19.09
C ARG A 106 13.46 -15.01 18.82
N LEU A 107 14.25 -15.92 19.40
CA LEU A 107 15.71 -15.94 19.25
C LEU A 107 16.14 -16.16 17.79
N ASN A 108 15.49 -17.09 17.10
CA ASN A 108 15.75 -17.36 15.68
C ASN A 108 15.32 -16.21 14.77
N LYS A 109 14.20 -15.53 15.06
CA LYS A 109 13.78 -14.32 14.33
C LYS A 109 14.74 -13.14 14.54
N ALA A 110 15.26 -12.97 15.75
CA ALA A 110 16.27 -11.94 16.03
C ALA A 110 17.59 -12.22 15.29
N ALA A 111 18.02 -13.48 15.23
CA ALA A 111 19.21 -13.89 14.47
C ALA A 111 19.03 -13.71 12.95
N ALA A 112 17.82 -13.94 12.41
CA ALA A 112 17.51 -13.69 11.01
C ALA A 112 17.50 -12.20 10.65
N LYS A 113 17.03 -11.33 11.55
CA LYS A 113 16.99 -9.87 11.35
C LYS A 113 18.37 -9.20 11.49
N ALA A 114 19.33 -9.86 12.15
CA ALA A 114 20.69 -9.36 12.39
C ALA A 114 21.74 -9.82 11.37
N ARG A 115 21.36 -10.56 10.32
CA ARG A 115 22.24 -10.86 9.18
C ARG A 115 22.13 -9.73 8.14
N PRO A 116 23.12 -8.83 8.03
CA PRO A 116 23.20 -7.97 6.85
C PRO A 116 23.54 -8.83 5.64
N LEU A 117 22.85 -8.58 4.53
CA LEU A 117 23.27 -9.00 3.18
C LEU A 117 24.58 -8.30 2.81
#